data_AF-A0A7S0B447-F1
#
_entry.id   AF-A0A7S0B447-F1
#
_cell.length_a   1.000
_cell.length_b   1.000
_cell.length_c   1.000
_cell.angle_alpha   90.00
_cell.angle_beta   90.00
_cell.angle_gamma   90.00
#
_symmetry.space_group_name_H-M   'P 1'
#
loop_
_entity.id
_entity.type
_entity.pdbx_description
1 polymer ?
#
loop_
_entity_poly.entity_id
_entity_poly.type
_entity_poly.pdbx_seq_one_letter_code
_entity_poly.pdbx_strand_id
1 'polypeptide(L)'
;ETAEQLQAQGFCVWGLDDHYQEVRLTACADTDGKWHLAPVDKFQELCGGWPTPAPSTVPTPSPTPPTPPTPSPTAGAGDCAVVGFSADNPDDFEILLLADFKQGTTLYVTDDGVKTDGSLRRNEGINSLLLAADVKKGTLFKLQDFADVVEGDLSLSTSGDQVIVFLGSPDSPQYICALTAAGSWQSGADSSSSSKLPPGLVD
;
A
#
# COMPACT_ATOMS: atom_id res chain seq x y z
N GLU A 1 -24.65 -9.62 -7.69
CA GLU A 1 -25.02 -9.51 -9.12
C GLU A 1 -23.86 -10.08 -9.94
N THR A 2 -24.08 -10.62 -11.14
CA THR A 2 -22.99 -11.12 -12.00
C THR A 2 -22.52 -10.03 -12.97
N ALA A 3 -21.32 -10.17 -13.55
CA ALA A 3 -20.83 -9.27 -14.59
C ALA A 3 -21.81 -9.19 -15.76
N GLU A 4 -22.44 -10.30 -16.14
CA GLU A 4 -23.44 -10.35 -17.21
C GLU A 4 -24.72 -9.57 -16.85
N GLN A 5 -25.14 -9.58 -15.58
CA GLN A 5 -26.29 -8.80 -15.13
C GLN A 5 -26.01 -7.29 -15.18
N LEU A 6 -24.79 -6.87 -14.86
CA LEU A 6 -24.36 -5.47 -14.93
C LEU A 6 -24.20 -5.01 -16.39
N GLN A 7 -23.68 -5.88 -17.26
CA GLN A 7 -23.63 -5.63 -18.71
C GLN A 7 -25.04 -5.49 -19.31
N ALA A 8 -25.98 -6.34 -18.91
CA ALA A 8 -27.37 -6.27 -19.35
C ALA A 8 -28.07 -4.96 -18.91
N GLN A 9 -27.57 -4.32 -17.85
CA GLN A 9 -28.03 -3.01 -17.36
C GLN A 9 -27.27 -1.83 -17.99
N GLY A 10 -26.30 -2.09 -18.88
CA GLY A 10 -25.55 -1.06 -19.61
C GLY A 10 -24.27 -0.58 -18.92
N PHE A 11 -23.83 -1.24 -17.84
CA PHE A 11 -22.58 -0.90 -17.18
C PHE A 11 -21.36 -1.47 -17.92
N CYS A 12 -20.25 -0.73 -17.92
CA CYS A 12 -18.99 -1.09 -18.60
C CYS A 12 -18.12 -2.06 -17.77
N VAL A 13 -18.75 -3.14 -17.29
CA VAL A 13 -18.14 -4.18 -16.46
C VAL A 13 -17.83 -5.39 -17.32
N TRP A 14 -16.62 -5.93 -17.28
CA TRP A 14 -16.26 -7.14 -18.04
C TRP A 14 -16.05 -8.37 -17.18
N GLY A 15 -15.97 -8.20 -15.86
CA GLY A 15 -15.85 -9.29 -14.91
C GLY A 15 -16.10 -8.81 -13.50
N LEU A 16 -16.38 -9.76 -12.62
CA LEU A 16 -16.22 -9.60 -11.19
C LEU A 16 -15.03 -10.45 -10.78
N ASP A 17 -14.25 -10.02 -9.80
CA ASP A 17 -13.29 -10.93 -9.20
C ASP A 17 -14.00 -11.98 -8.31
N ASP A 18 -13.34 -13.13 -8.12
CA ASP A 18 -13.94 -14.25 -7.41
C ASP A 18 -13.75 -14.16 -5.88
N HIS A 19 -13.09 -13.11 -5.39
CA HIS A 19 -12.68 -13.00 -3.98
C HIS A 19 -13.45 -11.92 -3.22
N TYR A 20 -13.73 -10.78 -3.86
CA TYR A 20 -14.39 -9.63 -3.24
C TYR A 20 -15.55 -9.04 -4.07
N GLN A 21 -15.88 -9.65 -5.21
CA GLN A 21 -16.83 -9.11 -6.21
C GLN A 21 -16.37 -7.75 -6.77
N GLU A 22 -15.06 -7.54 -6.89
CA GLU A 22 -14.52 -6.30 -7.45
C GLU A 22 -14.87 -6.18 -8.93
N VAL A 23 -15.37 -5.01 -9.33
CA VAL A 23 -15.79 -4.71 -10.70
C VAL A 23 -14.57 -4.49 -11.59
N ARG A 24 -14.39 -5.36 -12.59
CA ARG A 24 -13.37 -5.19 -13.61
C ARG A 24 -13.91 -4.31 -14.73
N LEU A 25 -13.27 -3.17 -14.96
CA LEU A 25 -13.64 -2.17 -15.97
C LEU A 25 -12.68 -2.20 -17.17
N THR A 26 -13.20 -1.81 -18.33
CA THR A 26 -12.38 -1.50 -19.52
C THR A 26 -12.29 0.02 -19.68
N ALA A 27 -11.07 0.53 -19.79
CA ALA A 27 -10.78 1.94 -20.01
C ALA A 27 -9.84 2.15 -21.21
N CYS A 28 -10.02 3.23 -21.95
CA CYS A 28 -9.05 3.73 -22.92
C CYS A 28 -8.73 5.20 -22.64
N ALA A 29 -7.54 5.64 -23.06
CA ALA A 29 -7.14 7.04 -22.98
C ALA A 29 -7.30 7.69 -24.36
N ASP A 30 -8.00 8.82 -24.41
CA ASP A 30 -8.07 9.67 -25.58
C ASP A 30 -6.78 10.51 -25.72
N THR A 31 -6.55 10.99 -26.93
CA THR A 31 -5.49 11.91 -27.34
C THR A 31 -5.45 13.22 -26.57
N ASP A 32 -6.55 13.61 -25.91
CA ASP A 32 -6.62 14.76 -25.00
C ASP A 32 -6.18 14.44 -23.55
N GLY A 33 -5.79 13.19 -23.28
CA GLY A 33 -5.35 12.71 -21.96
C GLY A 33 -6.48 12.33 -21.01
N LYS A 34 -7.75 12.32 -21.47
CA LYS A 34 -8.88 11.85 -20.66
C LYS A 34 -9.09 10.35 -20.81
N TRP A 35 -9.61 9.74 -19.75
CA TRP A 35 -9.97 8.33 -19.75
C TRP A 35 -11.46 8.16 -20.03
N HIS A 36 -11.78 7.19 -20.88
CA HIS A 36 -13.14 6.78 -21.20
C HIS A 36 -13.38 5.36 -20.69
N LEU A 37 -14.48 5.19 -19.95
CA LEU A 37 -15.03 3.86 -19.64
C LEU A 37 -16.05 3.52 -20.71
N ALA A 38 -15.81 2.44 -21.43
CA ALA A 38 -16.72 1.96 -22.47
C ALA A 38 -16.49 0.47 -22.78
N PRO A 39 -17.43 -0.17 -23.47
CA PRO A 39 -17.16 -1.43 -24.16
C PRO A 39 -16.01 -1.28 -25.16
N VAL A 40 -15.20 -2.33 -25.32
CA VAL A 40 -13.99 -2.30 -26.16
C VAL A 40 -14.29 -1.98 -27.62
N ASP A 41 -15.47 -2.38 -28.13
CA ASP A 41 -15.92 -2.09 -29.50
C ASP A 41 -16.24 -0.60 -29.74
N LYS A 42 -16.38 0.20 -28.67
CA LYS A 42 -16.56 1.66 -28.72
C LYS A 42 -15.27 2.45 -28.60
N PHE A 43 -14.15 1.79 -28.31
CA PHE A 43 -12.88 2.50 -28.07
C PHE A 43 -12.36 3.24 -29.30
N GLN A 44 -12.60 2.71 -30.50
CA GLN A 44 -12.17 3.38 -31.73
C GLN A 44 -12.89 4.73 -31.96
N GLU A 45 -14.13 4.85 -31.50
CA GLU A 45 -14.92 6.08 -31.55
C GLU A 45 -14.51 7.05 -30.43
N LEU A 46 -14.24 6.53 -29.24
CA LEU A 46 -14.02 7.33 -28.04
C LEU A 46 -12.57 7.76 -27.81
N CYS A 47 -11.60 6.99 -28.27
CA CYS A 47 -10.18 7.18 -27.93
C CYS A 47 -9.28 7.32 -29.18
N GLY A 48 -9.88 7.42 -30.36
CA GLY A 48 -9.16 7.47 -31.62
C GLY A 48 -8.69 6.10 -32.09
N GLY A 49 -8.72 5.86 -33.40
CA GLY A 49 -8.41 4.57 -33.98
C GLY A 49 -7.00 4.08 -33.66
N TRP A 50 -6.90 2.82 -33.26
CA TRP A 50 -5.63 2.11 -33.18
C TRP A 50 -4.98 2.10 -34.57
N PRO A 51 -3.68 2.43 -34.70
CA PRO A 51 -3.01 2.31 -35.98
C PRO A 51 -3.11 0.85 -36.45
N THR A 52 -3.71 0.63 -37.62
CA THR A 52 -3.65 -0.67 -38.28
C THR A 52 -2.18 -1.01 -38.48
N PRO A 53 -1.67 -2.17 -38.02
CA PRO A 53 -0.27 -2.51 -38.23
C PRO A 53 -0.02 -2.55 -39.75
N ALA A 54 0.83 -1.64 -40.23
CA ALA A 54 1.31 -1.67 -41.60
C ALA A 54 2.00 -3.03 -41.88
N PRO A 55 1.92 -3.58 -43.10
CA PRO A 55 2.67 -4.78 -43.45
C PRO A 55 4.17 -4.55 -43.21
N SER A 56 4.72 -5.26 -42.23
CA SER A 56 6.11 -5.15 -41.77
C SER A 56 7.10 -5.51 -42.88
N THR A 57 7.79 -4.52 -43.42
CA THR A 57 9.14 -4.70 -43.97
C THR A 57 10.20 -4.39 -42.91
N VAL A 58 9.99 -4.86 -41.67
CA VAL A 58 10.85 -4.51 -40.54
C VAL A 58 12.28 -5.00 -40.82
N PRO A 59 13.26 -4.09 -41.01
CA PRO A 59 14.65 -4.50 -40.95
C PRO A 59 14.92 -5.02 -39.54
N THR A 60 15.68 -6.12 -39.45
CA THR A 60 16.08 -6.77 -38.21
C THR A 60 16.45 -5.73 -37.15
N PRO A 61 15.76 -5.67 -35.98
CA PRO A 61 16.08 -4.68 -34.97
C PRO A 61 17.50 -4.97 -34.46
N SER A 62 18.34 -3.94 -34.50
CA SER A 62 19.56 -3.91 -33.68
C SER A 62 19.13 -4.09 -32.21
N PRO A 63 19.85 -4.87 -31.39
CA PRO A 63 19.46 -5.09 -30.00
C PRO A 63 19.40 -3.74 -29.28
N THR A 64 18.19 -3.33 -28.91
CA THR A 64 18.00 -2.18 -28.02
C THR A 64 18.76 -2.46 -26.73
N PRO A 65 19.66 -1.58 -26.27
CA PRO A 65 20.31 -1.73 -24.98
C PRO A 65 19.22 -1.89 -23.90
N PRO A 66 19.38 -2.80 -22.93
CA PRO A 66 18.44 -2.90 -21.83
C PRO A 66 18.32 -1.52 -21.18
N THR A 67 17.10 -1.01 -21.08
CA THR A 67 16.81 0.21 -20.32
C THR A 67 17.39 0.00 -18.92
N PRO A 68 18.26 0.89 -18.40
CA PRO A 68 18.73 0.80 -17.04
C PRO A 68 17.53 0.68 -16.11
N PRO A 69 17.51 -0.25 -15.13
CA PRO A 69 16.45 -0.25 -14.14
C PRO A 69 16.41 1.14 -13.52
N THR A 70 15.27 1.83 -13.62
CA THR A 70 15.02 3.00 -12.80
C THR A 70 15.29 2.57 -11.36
N PRO A 71 16.20 3.23 -10.62
CA PRO A 71 16.42 2.88 -9.24
C PRO A 71 15.06 2.92 -8.55
N SER A 72 14.65 1.79 -7.97
CA SER A 72 13.49 1.77 -7.08
C SER A 72 13.74 2.87 -6.05
N PRO A 73 12.81 3.80 -5.80
CA PRO A 73 13.00 4.73 -4.69
C PRO A 73 13.31 3.86 -3.47
N THR A 74 14.41 4.16 -2.78
CA THR A 74 14.69 3.53 -1.50
C THR A 74 13.48 3.81 -0.64
N ALA A 75 12.80 2.75 -0.22
CA ALA A 75 11.58 2.89 0.58
C ALA A 75 11.85 3.83 1.76
N GLY A 76 10.88 4.64 2.16
CA GLY A 76 11.08 5.85 2.96
C GLY A 76 9.81 6.35 3.66
N ALA A 77 9.98 7.42 4.43
CA ALA A 77 8.87 8.13 5.06
C ALA A 77 7.77 8.49 4.03
N GLY A 78 6.53 8.11 4.31
CA GLY A 78 5.37 8.34 3.44
C GLY A 78 5.05 7.21 2.46
N ASP A 79 5.78 6.09 2.50
CA ASP A 79 5.55 4.96 1.59
C ASP A 79 4.42 4.00 2.02
N CYS A 80 3.77 4.30 3.13
CA CYS A 80 2.48 3.73 3.49
C CYS A 80 1.56 4.77 4.16
N ALA A 81 0.31 4.37 4.38
CA ALA A 81 -0.61 5.08 5.26
C ALA A 81 -1.39 4.05 6.08
N VAL A 82 -1.65 4.35 7.35
CA VAL A 82 -2.64 3.60 8.13
C VAL A 82 -4.02 4.13 7.74
N VAL A 83 -4.87 3.26 7.20
CA VAL A 83 -6.18 3.58 6.63
C VAL A 83 -7.35 2.95 7.40
N GLY A 84 -7.05 2.02 8.31
CA GLY A 84 -8.00 1.42 9.23
C GLY A 84 -7.41 1.24 10.62
N PHE A 85 -8.23 1.39 11.65
CA PHE A 85 -7.85 1.23 13.06
C PHE A 85 -9.06 0.75 13.87
N SER A 86 -8.87 -0.31 14.65
CA SER A 86 -9.81 -0.88 15.61
C SER A 86 -9.04 -1.21 16.88
N ALA A 87 -9.59 -0.86 18.03
CA ALA A 87 -8.97 -0.99 19.34
C ALA A 87 -10.01 -1.46 20.36
N ASP A 88 -9.54 -1.81 21.55
CA ASP A 88 -10.35 -2.32 22.67
C ASP A 88 -11.12 -3.62 22.33
N ASN A 89 -10.46 -4.52 21.61
CA ASN A 89 -10.87 -5.88 21.25
C ASN A 89 -12.17 -6.00 20.39
N PRO A 90 -12.08 -6.54 19.16
CA PRO A 90 -10.86 -6.98 18.50
C PRO A 90 -9.98 -5.79 18.09
N ASP A 91 -8.68 -5.95 18.31
CA ASP A 91 -7.67 -5.02 17.84
C ASP A 91 -7.37 -5.37 16.38
N ASP A 92 -7.34 -4.35 15.52
CA ASP A 92 -6.99 -4.50 14.12
C ASP A 92 -6.51 -3.16 13.56
N PHE A 93 -5.78 -3.22 12.46
CA PHE A 93 -5.44 -2.05 11.68
C PHE A 93 -5.40 -2.44 10.20
N GLU A 94 -5.38 -1.43 9.34
CA GLU A 94 -5.13 -1.65 7.92
C GLU A 94 -4.14 -0.61 7.41
N ILE A 95 -3.14 -1.06 6.66
CA ILE A 95 -2.16 -0.20 6.00
C ILE A 95 -2.30 -0.30 4.49
N LEU A 96 -2.22 0.85 3.82
CA LEU A 96 -2.14 0.97 2.37
C LEU A 96 -0.69 1.28 1.98
N LEU A 97 -0.11 0.47 1.10
CA LEU A 97 1.20 0.78 0.53
C LEU A 97 1.08 1.87 -0.54
N LEU A 98 1.91 2.90 -0.43
CA LEU A 98 1.97 4.03 -1.37
C LEU A 98 3.18 3.94 -2.32
N ALA A 99 4.09 3.01 -2.05
CA ALA A 99 5.22 2.66 -2.90
C ALA A 99 5.23 1.16 -3.27
N ASP A 100 6.01 0.82 -4.29
CA ASP A 100 6.29 -0.57 -4.66
C ASP A 100 7.39 -1.13 -3.74
N PHE A 101 7.21 -2.37 -3.28
CA PHE A 101 8.16 -3.08 -2.44
C PHE A 101 8.63 -4.38 -3.11
N LYS A 102 9.87 -4.76 -2.83
CA LYS A 102 10.48 -5.97 -3.42
C LYS A 102 10.30 -7.18 -2.54
N GLN A 103 10.24 -8.35 -3.16
CA GLN A 103 10.36 -9.63 -2.47
C GLN A 103 11.54 -9.60 -1.49
N GLY A 104 11.33 -10.15 -0.30
CA GLY A 104 12.33 -10.21 0.77
C GLY A 104 12.39 -8.95 1.64
N THR A 105 11.57 -7.94 1.36
CA THR A 105 11.36 -6.83 2.31
C THR A 105 10.60 -7.33 3.53
N THR A 106 11.05 -6.97 4.72
CA THR A 106 10.28 -7.17 5.95
C THR A 106 9.66 -5.85 6.39
N LEU A 107 8.33 -5.82 6.48
CA LEU A 107 7.58 -4.75 7.13
C LEU A 107 7.44 -5.10 8.61
N TYR A 108 7.67 -4.13 9.48
CA TYR A 108 7.40 -4.24 10.91
C TYR A 108 6.27 -3.28 11.28
N VAL A 109 5.43 -3.72 12.22
CA VAL A 109 4.40 -2.89 12.84
C VAL A 109 4.55 -2.98 14.35
N THR A 110 4.25 -1.88 15.02
CA THR A 110 4.33 -1.81 16.48
C THR A 110 3.32 -0.84 17.06
N ASP A 111 2.89 -1.16 18.27
CA ASP A 111 2.24 -0.26 19.22
C ASP A 111 3.23 0.35 20.22
N ASP A 112 4.56 0.17 20.06
CA ASP A 112 5.55 0.90 20.83
C ASP A 112 5.56 2.39 20.46
N GLY A 113 5.67 3.23 21.48
CA GLY A 113 5.91 4.65 21.29
C GLY A 113 7.35 4.95 20.82
N VAL A 114 7.53 6.10 20.16
CA VAL A 114 8.85 6.62 19.78
C VAL A 114 9.35 7.61 20.82
N LYS A 115 10.58 7.38 21.33
CA LYS A 115 11.27 8.25 22.28
C LYS A 115 11.76 9.55 21.62
N THR A 116 12.19 10.49 22.45
CA THR A 116 12.73 11.79 22.01
C THR A 116 13.94 11.67 21.08
N ASP A 117 14.75 10.63 21.27
CA ASP A 117 15.93 10.29 20.45
C ASP A 117 15.59 9.57 19.14
N GLY A 118 14.32 9.26 18.89
CA GLY A 118 13.85 8.57 17.69
C GLY A 118 13.93 7.05 17.76
N SER A 119 14.31 6.45 18.89
CA SER A 119 14.26 5.00 19.09
C SER A 119 12.89 4.54 19.61
N LEU A 120 12.53 3.28 19.35
CA LEU A 120 11.33 2.66 19.93
C LEU A 120 11.46 2.49 21.45
N ARG A 121 10.33 2.57 22.16
CA ARG A 121 10.23 2.36 23.61
C ARG A 121 10.59 0.93 24.03
N ARG A 122 10.22 -0.08 23.23
CA ARG A 122 10.60 -1.50 23.33
C ARG A 122 10.08 -2.16 24.60
N ASN A 123 8.79 -1.97 24.88
CA ASN A 123 8.11 -2.59 26.02
C ASN A 123 6.65 -2.92 25.69
N GLU A 124 6.35 -3.09 24.40
CA GLU A 124 5.03 -3.40 23.83
C GLU A 124 5.19 -4.46 22.73
N GLY A 125 4.26 -4.50 21.78
CA GLY A 125 4.23 -5.43 20.67
C GLY A 125 5.00 -4.97 19.44
N ILE A 126 5.72 -5.89 18.83
CA ILE A 126 6.26 -5.74 17.48
C ILE A 126 5.92 -6.99 16.71
N ASN A 127 5.20 -6.83 15.60
CA ASN A 127 4.94 -7.91 14.65
C ASN A 127 5.61 -7.60 13.30
N SER A 128 5.78 -8.63 12.48
CA SER A 128 6.41 -8.50 11.16
C SER A 128 5.72 -9.29 10.07
N LEU A 129 5.93 -8.83 8.84
CA LEU A 129 5.48 -9.45 7.60
C LEU A 129 6.64 -9.46 6.59
N LEU A 130 7.10 -10.65 6.21
CA LEU A 130 8.04 -10.86 5.12
C LEU A 130 7.30 -10.92 3.78
N LEU A 131 7.62 -10.01 2.85
CA LEU A 131 7.03 -10.02 1.52
C LEU A 131 7.57 -11.19 0.68
N ALA A 132 6.74 -12.20 0.48
CA ALA A 132 7.09 -13.40 -0.29
C ALA A 132 7.22 -13.16 -1.81
N ALA A 133 6.78 -12.00 -2.31
CA ALA A 133 6.87 -11.57 -3.70
C ALA A 133 7.01 -10.04 -3.80
N ASP A 134 7.28 -9.53 -5.01
CA ASP A 134 7.16 -8.09 -5.28
C ASP A 134 5.71 -7.63 -5.05
N VAL A 135 5.53 -6.57 -4.26
CA VAL A 135 4.23 -6.00 -3.92
C VAL A 135 4.14 -4.59 -4.52
N LYS A 136 2.99 -4.28 -5.10
CA LYS A 136 2.74 -2.97 -5.72
C LYS A 136 2.12 -2.01 -4.73
N LYS A 137 2.36 -0.71 -4.94
CA LYS A 137 1.54 0.33 -4.31
C LYS A 137 0.05 0.07 -4.58
N GLY A 138 -0.80 0.41 -3.63
CA GLY A 138 -2.23 0.10 -3.67
C GLY A 138 -2.60 -1.19 -2.93
N THR A 139 -1.62 -2.01 -2.52
CA THR A 139 -1.89 -3.20 -1.70
C THR A 139 -2.20 -2.83 -0.25
N LEU A 140 -3.19 -3.52 0.32
CA LEU A 140 -3.58 -3.42 1.72
C LEU A 140 -3.05 -4.60 2.53
N PHE A 141 -2.62 -4.34 3.76
CA PHE A 141 -2.29 -5.36 4.76
C PHE A 141 -3.00 -5.06 6.08
N LYS A 142 -3.46 -6.10 6.76
CA LYS A 142 -4.14 -6.04 8.07
C LYS A 142 -3.27 -6.62 9.17
N LEU A 143 -3.65 -6.44 10.43
CA LEU A 143 -2.90 -6.99 11.58
C LEU A 143 -2.60 -8.49 11.42
N GLN A 144 -3.58 -9.26 10.95
CA GLN A 144 -3.45 -10.71 10.72
C GLN A 144 -2.35 -11.10 9.71
N ASP A 145 -1.96 -10.20 8.80
CA ASP A 145 -0.90 -10.46 7.83
C ASP A 145 0.49 -10.34 8.50
N PHE A 146 0.59 -9.57 9.59
CA PHE A 146 1.79 -9.47 10.42
C PHE A 146 1.82 -10.60 11.44
N ALA A 147 1.91 -11.84 10.92
CA ALA A 147 1.77 -13.06 11.71
C ALA A 147 2.99 -13.38 12.60
N ASP A 148 4.16 -12.84 12.28
CA ASP A 148 5.38 -13.12 13.02
C ASP A 148 5.54 -12.15 14.20
N VAL A 149 5.31 -12.62 15.42
CA VAL A 149 5.55 -11.88 16.66
C VAL A 149 7.05 -11.80 16.91
N VAL A 150 7.58 -10.57 16.90
CA VAL A 150 8.98 -10.26 17.16
C VAL A 150 9.18 -9.98 18.65
N GLU A 151 8.30 -9.17 19.24
CA GLU A 151 8.32 -8.80 20.66
C GLU A 151 6.90 -8.61 21.17
N GLY A 152 6.67 -8.96 22.44
CA GLY A 152 5.44 -8.65 23.16
C GLY A 152 4.14 -9.08 22.46
N ASP A 153 3.05 -8.45 22.85
CA ASP A 153 1.75 -8.57 22.21
C ASP A 153 1.33 -7.16 21.77
N LEU A 154 0.98 -7.01 20.49
CA LEU A 154 0.45 -5.75 19.97
C LEU A 154 -0.99 -5.60 20.45
N SER A 155 -1.25 -4.60 21.28
CA SER A 155 -2.56 -4.36 21.92
C SER A 155 -2.95 -2.90 21.75
N LEU A 156 -4.07 -2.63 21.05
CA LEU A 156 -4.47 -1.27 20.70
C LEU A 156 -5.56 -0.74 21.63
N SER A 157 -5.38 0.48 22.14
CA SER A 157 -6.36 1.16 22.97
C SER A 157 -6.86 2.46 22.35
N THR A 158 -8.17 2.71 22.47
CA THR A 158 -8.75 4.02 22.13
C THR A 158 -8.35 5.12 23.12
N SER A 159 -7.82 4.75 24.30
CA SER A 159 -7.35 5.70 25.32
C SER A 159 -5.98 6.33 25.00
N GLY A 160 -5.38 5.92 23.89
CA GLY A 160 -4.09 6.37 23.39
C GLY A 160 -3.22 5.16 23.09
N ASP A 161 -2.69 5.10 21.88
CA ASP A 161 -1.67 4.18 21.36
C ASP A 161 -1.30 4.66 19.96
N GLN A 162 -0.39 3.92 19.32
CA GLN A 162 0.09 4.19 17.98
C GLN A 162 0.07 2.92 17.15
N VAL A 163 -0.09 3.08 15.84
CA VAL A 163 0.29 2.06 14.87
C VAL A 163 1.44 2.66 14.09
N ILE A 164 2.65 2.11 14.26
CA ILE A 164 3.86 2.59 13.60
C ILE A 164 4.38 1.49 12.71
N VAL A 165 4.59 1.82 11.43
CA VAL A 165 5.14 0.90 10.44
C VAL A 165 6.57 1.33 10.09
N PHE A 166 7.49 0.38 10.10
CA PHE A 166 8.90 0.65 9.83
C PHE A 166 9.60 -0.49 9.07
N LEU A 167 10.74 -0.14 8.49
CA LEU A 167 11.71 -1.05 7.88
C LEU A 167 12.97 -1.13 8.74
N GLY A 168 13.91 -2.01 8.34
CA GLY A 168 15.18 -2.16 9.03
C GLY A 168 15.05 -3.15 10.19
N SER A 169 15.17 -2.66 11.42
CA SER A 169 15.01 -3.49 12.62
C SER A 169 14.45 -2.68 13.79
N PRO A 170 13.93 -3.33 14.84
CA PRO A 170 13.49 -2.64 16.06
C PRO A 170 14.59 -1.80 16.75
N ASP A 171 15.87 -2.12 16.53
CA ASP A 171 17.01 -1.39 17.11
C ASP A 171 17.44 -0.18 16.25
N SER A 172 17.12 -0.20 14.97
CA SER A 172 17.45 0.87 14.02
C SER A 172 16.29 1.04 13.03
N PRO A 173 15.13 1.50 13.51
CA PRO A 173 13.92 1.57 12.72
C PRO A 173 14.00 2.68 11.68
N GLN A 174 13.53 2.38 10.48
CA GLN A 174 13.26 3.37 9.45
C GLN A 174 11.74 3.50 9.29
N TYR A 175 11.17 4.53 9.89
CA TYR A 175 9.73 4.76 9.89
C TYR A 175 9.21 5.13 8.50
N ILE A 176 8.11 4.48 8.09
CA ILE A 176 7.51 4.67 6.77
C ILE A 176 6.08 5.19 6.83
N CYS A 177 5.31 4.88 7.88
CA CYS A 177 4.05 5.57 8.20
C CYS A 177 3.64 5.34 9.65
N ALA A 178 2.74 6.16 10.16
CA ALA A 178 2.24 6.02 11.51
C ALA A 178 0.84 6.65 11.67
N LEU A 179 0.12 6.19 12.68
CA LEU A 179 -1.12 6.79 13.19
C LEU A 179 -1.05 6.82 14.71
N THR A 180 -1.60 7.87 15.32
CA THR A 180 -1.82 7.91 16.77
C THR A 180 -3.31 8.00 17.07
N ALA A 181 -3.76 7.17 18.03
CA ALA A 181 -5.12 7.23 18.59
C ALA A 181 -5.25 8.29 19.68
N ALA A 182 -4.14 8.88 20.15
CA ALA A 182 -4.12 9.87 21.23
C ALA A 182 -4.55 11.30 20.77
N GLY A 183 -4.96 11.46 19.51
CA GLY A 183 -5.46 12.72 18.93
C GLY A 183 -4.39 13.74 18.54
N SER A 184 -3.17 13.62 19.07
CA SER A 184 -1.99 14.40 18.65
C SER A 184 -0.72 13.68 19.09
N TRP A 185 0.36 13.79 18.32
CA TRP A 185 1.68 13.28 18.71
C TRP A 185 2.22 14.01 19.95
N GLN A 186 2.83 13.26 20.87
CA GLN A 186 3.43 13.78 22.10
C GLN A 186 4.90 14.18 21.89
N SER A 187 5.55 14.69 22.94
CA SER A 187 6.98 15.01 22.91
C SER A 187 7.89 13.78 22.97
N GLY A 188 7.38 12.64 23.43
CA GLY A 188 8.11 11.42 23.71
C GLY A 188 7.15 10.28 24.06
N ALA A 189 7.71 9.10 24.28
CA ALA A 189 7.01 7.89 24.68
C ALA A 189 7.28 7.57 26.15
N ASP A 190 6.58 8.28 27.04
CA ASP A 190 6.75 8.18 28.50
C ASP A 190 5.77 7.17 29.14
N SER A 191 4.80 6.68 28.37
CA SER A 191 3.80 5.67 28.72
C SER A 191 3.58 4.72 27.54
N SER A 192 2.74 3.69 27.73
CA SER A 192 2.23 2.84 26.64
C SER A 192 1.45 3.65 25.60
N SER A 193 0.58 4.52 26.11
CA SER A 193 -0.33 5.32 25.30
C SER A 193 0.26 6.60 24.69
N SER A 194 1.59 6.78 24.70
CA SER A 194 2.23 8.00 24.18
C SER A 194 3.38 7.71 23.23
N SER A 195 3.52 8.58 22.24
CA SER A 195 4.56 8.51 21.24
C SER A 195 4.90 9.88 20.67
N LYS A 196 6.19 10.09 20.40
CA LYS A 196 6.62 11.18 19.53
C LYS A 196 6.27 10.87 18.09
N LEU A 197 5.95 11.90 17.30
CA LEU A 197 5.89 11.77 15.84
C LEU A 197 7.19 11.10 15.34
N PRO A 198 7.11 9.94 14.67
CA PRO A 198 8.31 9.23 14.27
C PRO A 198 9.19 10.10 13.34
N PRO A 199 10.51 10.15 13.56
CA PRO A 199 11.42 10.96 12.75
C PRO A 199 11.24 10.71 11.25
N GLY A 200 11.13 11.80 10.48
CA GLY A 200 10.96 11.75 9.04
C GLY A 200 9.50 11.78 8.57
N LEU A 201 8.53 11.49 9.45
CA LEU A 201 7.11 11.63 9.16
C LEU A 201 6.61 13.05 9.45
N VAL A 202 5.44 13.37 8.89
CA VAL A 202 4.71 14.65 9.07
C VAL A 202 3.25 14.35 9.46
N ASP A 203 2.63 15.28 10.19
CA ASP A 203 1.23 15.25 10.66
C ASP A 203 0.39 16.27 9.90
#